data_AF-A0A353CE71-F1
#
_entry.id   AF-A0A353CE71-F1
#
_cell.length_a   1.000
_cell.length_b   1.000
_cell.length_c   1.000
_cell.angle_alpha   90.00
_cell.angle_beta   90.00
_cell.angle_gamma   90.00
#
_symmetry.space_group_name_H-M   'P 1'
#
loop_
_entity.id
_entity.type
_entity.pdbx_description
1 polymer ?
#
loop_
_entity_poly.entity_id
_entity_poly.type
_entity_poly.pdbx_seq_one_letter_code
_entity_poly.pdbx_strand_id
1 'polypeptide(L)'
;MKRISSFFAFAFIISLFVNVTLGQAPVQRDRQSNRGTVSEKDRTNGLPPETLTAVDETTSAFETEAENARGEGKQQSATIGVCDTAGPIEVESTGGTTTPTAYPTLKDAFDAINAGSHTGTINVEVCGNTTETASASLNASGSGSASYTNVTVRPVGTGRIIEGTITGAIIKLTGADNVTIDGDPSGAGSARELTVRNNSTAAATAAVWLTSTGVGAGATNNTIKNLEIAAGATQNTTANATFGIILASNNTAISTTSNSDDCDNNSFIGNRIIRARYGIVTRGTTTNPSLGTVVTGNLIGPTSFGADQIGKVGIFMQADNGATVSRNIVQFVGGEFGTTTAGADRVGIGIGSESWSSSAPGTLTSGNYTVTR
;
A
#
# COMPACT_ATOMS: atom_id res chain seq x y z
N MET A 1 -56.34 14.09 36.98
CA MET A 1 -55.89 13.26 35.84
C MET A 1 -54.37 13.09 35.98
N LYS A 2 -53.88 12.07 36.70
CA LYS A 2 -53.48 10.72 36.23
C LYS A 2 -52.61 10.73 34.97
N ARG A 3 -51.29 10.46 35.14
CA ARG A 3 -50.48 9.37 34.51
C ARG A 3 -48.98 9.72 34.66
N ILE A 4 -48.23 9.03 35.53
CA ILE A 4 -47.41 7.82 35.28
C ILE A 4 -46.26 8.12 34.32
N SER A 5 -45.05 8.29 34.86
CA SER A 5 -43.78 8.21 34.12
C SER A 5 -43.03 6.98 34.60
N SER A 6 -42.92 6.01 33.69
CA SER A 6 -42.28 4.71 33.90
C SER A 6 -40.76 4.84 34.00
N PHE A 7 -40.20 4.17 35.00
CA PHE A 7 -38.79 3.83 35.13
C PHE A 7 -38.39 2.86 34.00
N PHE A 8 -37.37 3.19 33.21
CA PHE A 8 -36.67 2.23 32.35
C PHE A 8 -35.36 1.85 33.02
N ALA A 9 -35.27 0.61 33.49
CA ALA A 9 -34.05 -0.02 33.97
C ALA A 9 -33.27 -0.56 32.75
N PHE A 10 -32.04 -0.12 32.54
CA PHE A 10 -31.12 -0.71 31.57
C PHE A 10 -30.29 -1.78 32.29
N ALA A 11 -30.49 -3.03 31.91
CA ALA A 11 -29.73 -4.17 32.41
C ALA A 11 -28.31 -4.17 31.82
N PHE A 12 -27.31 -4.17 32.71
CA PHE A 12 -25.90 -4.28 32.37
C PHE A 12 -25.54 -5.78 32.31
N ILE A 13 -25.36 -6.35 31.11
CA ILE A 13 -24.85 -7.72 30.94
C ILE A 13 -23.33 -7.66 30.95
N ILE A 14 -22.72 -8.04 32.08
CA ILE A 14 -21.28 -8.30 32.20
C ILE A 14 -21.06 -9.75 31.80
N SER A 15 -20.44 -9.96 30.64
CA SER A 15 -19.97 -11.28 30.22
C SER A 15 -18.62 -11.56 30.87
N LEU A 16 -18.63 -12.41 31.90
CA LEU A 16 -17.44 -12.85 32.63
C LEU A 16 -16.83 -14.06 31.88
N PHE A 17 -15.71 -13.85 31.18
CA PHE A 17 -14.92 -14.94 30.62
C PHE A 17 -14.11 -15.62 31.73
N VAL A 18 -14.41 -16.90 31.98
CA VAL A 18 -13.62 -17.80 32.82
C VAL A 18 -12.44 -18.31 31.99
N ASN A 19 -11.22 -17.94 32.40
CA ASN A 19 -9.99 -18.55 31.91
C ASN A 19 -9.84 -19.96 32.53
N VAL A 20 -10.01 -20.99 31.71
CA VAL A 20 -9.62 -22.37 32.07
C VAL A 20 -8.20 -22.61 31.58
N THR A 21 -7.24 -22.60 32.50
CA THR A 21 -5.86 -23.00 32.26
C THR A 21 -5.80 -24.53 32.24
N LEU A 22 -5.73 -25.14 31.05
CA LEU A 22 -5.41 -26.56 30.90
C LEU A 22 -3.89 -26.73 30.86
N GLY A 23 -3.32 -27.25 31.95
CA GLY A 23 -1.92 -27.66 32.01
C GLY A 23 -1.70 -28.89 31.14
N GLN A 24 -0.84 -28.76 30.13
CA GLN A 24 -0.30 -29.89 29.37
C GLN A 24 0.99 -30.39 30.03
N ALA A 25 0.97 -31.63 30.50
CA ALA A 25 2.14 -32.37 30.93
C ALA A 25 2.91 -32.93 29.72
N PRO A 26 4.25 -33.04 29.77
CA PRO A 26 5.05 -33.53 28.65
C PRO A 26 5.01 -35.07 28.54
N VAL A 27 4.70 -35.56 27.34
CA VAL A 27 4.81 -36.97 26.94
C VAL A 27 6.29 -37.30 26.65
N GLN A 28 6.90 -38.08 27.54
CA GLN A 28 8.22 -38.69 27.31
C GLN A 28 8.07 -39.85 26.31
N ARG A 29 8.84 -39.81 25.21
CA ARG A 29 9.00 -40.95 24.29
C ARG A 29 10.20 -41.78 24.75
N ASP A 30 9.93 -42.89 25.41
CA ASP A 30 10.94 -43.94 25.60
C ASP A 30 11.16 -44.67 24.27
N ARG A 31 12.38 -44.51 23.71
CA ARG A 31 12.91 -45.39 22.68
C ARG A 31 13.38 -46.68 23.36
N GLN A 32 12.56 -47.74 23.31
CA GLN A 32 13.04 -49.08 23.64
C GLN A 32 13.93 -49.62 22.50
N SER A 33 15.21 -49.79 22.83
CA SER A 33 16.22 -50.54 22.07
C SER A 33 15.92 -52.03 22.18
N ASN A 34 15.45 -52.67 21.12
CA ASN A 34 15.32 -54.13 21.05
C ASN A 34 16.65 -54.73 20.53
N ARG A 35 17.57 -55.03 21.44
CA ARG A 35 18.80 -55.79 21.14
C ARG A 35 18.59 -57.20 21.69
N GLY A 36 18.06 -58.08 20.84
CA GLY A 36 17.91 -59.50 21.15
C GLY A 36 19.26 -60.20 21.18
N THR A 37 19.68 -60.63 22.36
CA THR A 37 20.72 -61.64 22.56
C THR A 37 20.12 -63.03 22.32
N VAL A 38 20.72 -63.82 21.42
CA VAL A 38 20.51 -65.28 21.39
C VAL A 38 21.88 -65.94 21.48
N SER A 39 22.02 -66.77 22.51
CA SER A 39 23.13 -67.70 22.76
C SER A 39 22.57 -69.10 22.60
N GLU A 40 23.17 -69.92 21.74
CA GLU A 40 23.36 -71.38 21.86
C GLU A 40 24.08 -71.86 20.59
N LYS A 41 25.36 -72.22 20.64
CA LYS A 41 25.94 -73.53 21.02
C LYS A 41 25.84 -74.59 19.91
N ASP A 42 26.93 -74.65 19.14
CA ASP A 42 27.69 -75.85 18.73
C ASP A 42 26.98 -76.95 17.91
N ARG A 43 27.40 -77.11 16.64
CA ARG A 43 27.59 -78.39 15.94
C ARG A 43 28.35 -78.18 14.62
N THR A 44 29.54 -78.75 14.58
CA THR A 44 30.42 -78.98 13.43
C THR A 44 29.74 -79.77 12.30
N ASN A 45 29.97 -79.40 11.03
CA ASN A 45 30.51 -80.29 9.97
C ASN A 45 30.50 -79.64 8.56
N GLY A 46 31.70 -79.59 7.97
CA GLY A 46 32.13 -79.53 6.56
C GLY A 46 31.21 -79.08 5.42
N LEU A 47 31.71 -78.13 4.60
CA LEU A 47 31.97 -78.20 3.13
C LEU A 47 32.44 -76.80 2.62
N PRO A 48 33.18 -76.69 1.48
CA PRO A 48 34.05 -75.55 1.13
C PRO A 48 33.30 -74.36 0.47
N PRO A 49 33.93 -73.19 0.24
CA PRO A 49 33.23 -71.98 -0.18
C PRO A 49 32.89 -72.01 -1.66
N GLU A 50 31.60 -72.05 -2.00
CA GLU A 50 31.12 -71.74 -3.34
C GLU A 50 30.94 -70.23 -3.54
N THR A 51 31.41 -69.79 -4.68
CA THR A 51 31.47 -68.41 -5.14
C THR A 51 30.07 -67.96 -5.56
N LEU A 52 29.49 -66.99 -4.87
CA LEU A 52 28.24 -66.35 -5.28
C LEU A 52 28.51 -65.37 -6.44
N THR A 53 28.17 -65.83 -7.65
CA THR A 53 28.02 -65.00 -8.85
C THR A 53 26.87 -64.02 -8.69
N ALA A 54 27.09 -62.78 -9.13
CA ALA A 54 26.14 -61.67 -9.10
C ALA A 54 24.80 -62.01 -9.77
N VAL A 55 23.69 -61.64 -9.10
CA VAL A 55 22.34 -61.66 -9.66
C VAL A 55 21.90 -60.22 -9.91
N ASP A 56 21.97 -59.85 -11.18
CA ASP A 56 21.06 -59.03 -11.99
C ASP A 56 20.18 -57.97 -11.28
N GLU A 57 20.50 -56.69 -11.51
CA GLU A 57 19.74 -55.51 -11.12
C GLU A 57 18.53 -55.30 -12.05
N THR A 58 17.30 -55.56 -11.56
CA THR A 58 16.07 -55.08 -12.21
C THR A 58 15.06 -54.47 -11.23
N THR A 59 15.53 -53.58 -10.34
CA THR A 59 14.65 -52.77 -9.47
C THR A 59 14.62 -51.27 -9.78
N SER A 60 15.24 -50.82 -10.89
CA SER A 60 15.35 -49.39 -11.21
C SER A 60 14.13 -48.74 -11.88
N ALA A 61 13.09 -49.50 -12.28
CA ALA A 61 12.01 -48.95 -13.10
C ALA A 61 10.76 -48.48 -12.32
N PHE A 62 10.60 -48.86 -11.05
CA PHE A 62 9.41 -48.51 -10.26
C PHE A 62 9.58 -47.28 -9.37
N GLU A 63 10.81 -46.83 -9.13
CA GLU A 63 11.05 -45.61 -8.33
C GLU A 63 10.97 -44.33 -9.19
N THR A 64 11.15 -44.43 -10.51
CA THR A 64 11.12 -43.26 -11.40
C THR A 64 9.69 -42.75 -11.66
N GLU A 65 8.67 -43.60 -11.65
CA GLU A 65 7.28 -43.17 -11.84
C GLU A 65 6.67 -42.52 -10.59
N ALA A 66 7.13 -42.90 -9.40
CA ALA A 66 6.68 -42.29 -8.14
C ALA A 66 7.27 -40.89 -7.93
N GLU A 67 8.46 -40.61 -8.47
CA GLU A 67 9.11 -39.30 -8.37
C GLU A 67 8.52 -38.31 -9.40
N ASN A 68 8.15 -38.79 -10.59
CA ASN A 68 7.53 -37.93 -11.63
C ASN A 68 6.06 -37.60 -11.34
N ALA A 69 5.38 -38.37 -10.47
CA ALA A 69 4.01 -38.10 -10.03
C ALA A 69 3.92 -37.11 -8.83
N ARG A 70 5.06 -36.74 -8.23
CA ARG A 70 5.15 -35.68 -7.19
C ARG A 70 5.44 -34.30 -7.77
N GLY A 71 4.96 -34.04 -8.99
CA GLY A 71 4.71 -32.69 -9.49
C GLY A 71 3.55 -32.02 -8.75
N GLU A 72 3.51 -32.10 -7.41
CA GLU A 72 2.72 -31.18 -6.61
C GLU A 72 3.48 -29.87 -6.64
N GLY A 73 3.01 -28.96 -7.50
CA GLY A 73 3.56 -27.62 -7.65
C GLY A 73 3.87 -27.06 -6.28
N LYS A 74 5.11 -26.60 -6.10
CA LYS A 74 5.43 -25.76 -4.96
C LYS A 74 4.37 -24.67 -4.97
N GLN A 75 3.47 -24.67 -3.98
CA GLN A 75 2.72 -23.45 -3.68
C GLN A 75 3.79 -22.49 -3.21
N GLN A 76 4.30 -21.71 -4.17
CA GLN A 76 5.29 -20.71 -3.93
C GLN A 76 4.60 -19.73 -2.98
N SER A 77 5.04 -19.79 -1.72
CA SER A 77 4.58 -18.91 -0.66
C SER A 77 4.61 -17.50 -1.21
N ALA A 78 3.47 -16.80 -1.18
CA ALA A 78 3.32 -15.41 -1.63
C ALA A 78 4.32 -14.51 -0.91
N THR A 79 5.54 -14.46 -1.43
CA THR A 79 6.70 -13.90 -0.77
C THR A 79 7.15 -12.78 -1.66
N ILE A 80 6.63 -11.59 -1.34
CA ILE A 80 6.98 -10.37 -2.04
C ILE A 80 8.51 -10.27 -2.16
N GLY A 81 9.00 -10.04 -3.38
CA GLY A 81 10.42 -9.78 -3.63
C GLY A 81 11.05 -10.61 -4.75
N VAL A 82 10.29 -11.45 -5.42
CA VAL A 82 10.70 -12.17 -6.63
C VAL A 82 9.70 -11.85 -7.74
N CYS A 83 10.16 -11.88 -8.99
CA CYS A 83 9.30 -11.82 -10.17
C CYS A 83 9.28 -13.22 -10.79
N ASP A 84 8.22 -13.96 -10.54
CA ASP A 84 8.05 -15.35 -10.99
C ASP A 84 7.47 -15.47 -12.40
N THR A 85 6.96 -14.36 -12.93
CA THR A 85 6.35 -14.21 -14.24
C THR A 85 7.18 -13.31 -15.16
N ALA A 86 6.86 -13.32 -16.46
CA ALA A 86 7.53 -12.50 -17.46
C ALA A 86 6.93 -11.08 -17.62
N GLY A 87 5.89 -10.73 -16.85
CA GLY A 87 5.19 -9.45 -16.97
C GLY A 87 5.83 -8.32 -16.16
N PRO A 88 5.58 -7.05 -16.52
CA PRO A 88 6.09 -5.90 -15.76
C PRO A 88 5.37 -5.72 -14.42
N ILE A 89 4.15 -6.22 -14.28
CA ILE A 89 3.41 -6.30 -13.02
C ILE A 89 3.07 -7.76 -12.76
N GLU A 90 3.28 -8.21 -11.53
CA GLU A 90 2.88 -9.52 -11.06
C GLU A 90 1.95 -9.36 -9.86
N VAL A 91 0.99 -10.27 -9.73
CA VAL A 91 0.05 -10.31 -8.61
C VAL A 91 0.04 -11.69 -7.99
N GLU A 92 0.24 -11.72 -6.68
CA GLU A 92 0.04 -12.88 -5.83
C GLU A 92 -1.10 -12.62 -4.85
N SER A 93 -1.93 -13.62 -4.56
CA SER A 93 -3.01 -13.45 -3.59
C SER A 93 -3.30 -14.72 -2.80
N THR A 94 -3.91 -14.56 -1.62
CA THR A 94 -4.29 -15.69 -0.76
C THR A 94 -5.64 -16.31 -1.11
N GLY A 95 -6.44 -15.63 -1.93
CA GLY A 95 -7.72 -16.10 -2.45
C GLY A 95 -7.92 -15.72 -3.91
N GLY A 96 -8.96 -16.27 -4.55
CA GLY A 96 -9.16 -16.15 -5.99
C GLY A 96 -8.08 -16.91 -6.75
N THR A 97 -7.40 -16.24 -7.68
CA THR A 97 -6.25 -16.77 -8.42
C THR A 97 -4.99 -16.63 -7.57
N THR A 98 -4.53 -17.72 -6.98
CA THR A 98 -3.40 -17.71 -6.04
C THR A 98 -2.04 -17.95 -6.69
N THR A 99 -2.01 -18.33 -7.97
CA THR A 99 -0.77 -18.44 -8.74
C THR A 99 -0.27 -17.06 -9.18
N PRO A 100 1.04 -16.76 -9.13
CA PRO A 100 1.59 -15.51 -9.64
C PRO A 100 1.07 -15.23 -11.05
N THR A 101 0.45 -14.08 -11.24
CA THR A 101 -0.22 -13.69 -12.48
C THR A 101 0.34 -12.39 -13.02
N ALA A 102 0.81 -12.41 -14.26
CA ALA A 102 1.41 -11.26 -14.92
C ALA A 102 0.35 -10.36 -15.56
N TYR A 103 0.54 -9.04 -15.43
CA TYR A 103 -0.25 -7.99 -16.06
C TYR A 103 0.63 -7.01 -16.82
N PRO A 104 0.19 -6.49 -17.99
CA PRO A 104 0.95 -5.51 -18.77
C PRO A 104 1.12 -4.15 -18.06
N THR A 105 0.15 -3.75 -17.22
CA THR A 105 0.19 -2.48 -16.49
C THR A 105 -0.39 -2.62 -15.08
N LEU A 106 -0.17 -1.62 -14.22
CA LEU A 106 -0.74 -1.61 -12.87
C LEU A 106 -2.28 -1.47 -12.95
N LYS A 107 -2.78 -0.72 -13.93
CA LYS A 107 -4.21 -0.61 -14.18
C LYS A 107 -4.83 -1.98 -14.46
N ASP A 108 -4.23 -2.79 -15.33
CA ASP A 108 -4.76 -4.12 -15.65
C ASP A 108 -4.80 -5.03 -14.41
N ALA A 109 -3.77 -4.96 -13.55
CA ALA A 109 -3.76 -5.66 -12.28
C ALA A 109 -4.87 -5.19 -11.34
N PHE A 110 -5.08 -3.86 -11.21
CA PHE A 110 -6.15 -3.31 -10.39
C PHE A 110 -7.55 -3.64 -10.94
N ASP A 111 -7.73 -3.66 -12.26
CA ASP A 111 -8.98 -4.09 -12.88
C ASP A 111 -9.30 -5.55 -12.55
N ALA A 112 -8.30 -6.43 -12.55
CA ALA A 112 -8.46 -7.82 -12.15
C ALA A 112 -8.79 -7.98 -10.65
N ILE A 113 -8.17 -7.19 -9.77
CA ILE A 113 -8.52 -7.15 -8.35
C ILE A 113 -9.97 -6.66 -8.17
N ASN A 114 -10.36 -5.60 -8.86
CA ASN A 114 -11.72 -5.05 -8.81
C ASN A 114 -12.77 -6.03 -9.35
N ALA A 115 -12.40 -6.88 -10.32
CA ALA A 115 -13.22 -7.95 -10.86
C ALA A 115 -13.28 -9.18 -9.94
N GLY A 116 -12.56 -9.20 -8.82
CA GLY A 116 -12.52 -10.31 -7.87
C GLY A 116 -11.64 -11.48 -8.31
N SER A 117 -10.80 -11.31 -9.34
CA SER A 117 -9.87 -12.35 -9.80
C SER A 117 -8.81 -12.68 -8.75
N HIS A 118 -8.43 -11.69 -7.95
CA HIS A 118 -7.53 -11.83 -6.79
C HIS A 118 -8.25 -11.33 -5.54
N THR A 119 -8.21 -12.10 -4.45
CA THR A 119 -8.92 -11.79 -3.20
C THR A 119 -8.08 -12.12 -1.97
N GLY A 120 -8.51 -11.67 -0.79
CA GLY A 120 -7.77 -11.85 0.46
C GLY A 120 -6.59 -10.87 0.58
N THR A 121 -5.44 -11.31 1.09
CA THR A 121 -4.19 -10.52 1.03
C THR A 121 -3.66 -10.57 -0.39
N ILE A 122 -3.33 -9.41 -0.96
CA ILE A 122 -2.84 -9.27 -2.33
C ILE A 122 -1.50 -8.54 -2.31
N ASN A 123 -0.51 -9.14 -2.97
CA ASN A 123 0.77 -8.52 -3.27
C ASN A 123 0.81 -8.19 -4.76
N VAL A 124 1.33 -7.01 -5.08
CA VAL A 124 1.53 -6.53 -6.44
C VAL A 124 3.00 -6.15 -6.58
N GLU A 125 3.75 -6.98 -7.27
CA GLU A 125 5.16 -6.77 -7.56
C GLU A 125 5.32 -5.93 -8.84
N VAL A 126 6.06 -4.82 -8.73
CA VAL A 126 6.47 -4.03 -9.90
C VAL A 126 7.81 -4.59 -10.41
N CYS A 127 7.70 -5.54 -11.34
CA CYS A 127 8.79 -6.28 -11.95
C CYS A 127 9.45 -5.57 -13.13
N GLY A 128 8.77 -4.58 -13.70
CA GLY A 128 9.21 -3.77 -14.82
C GLY A 128 8.57 -2.38 -14.80
N ASN A 129 8.99 -1.53 -15.73
CA ASN A 129 8.36 -0.22 -15.89
C ASN A 129 7.03 -0.36 -16.63
N THR A 130 6.04 0.45 -16.27
CA THR A 130 4.75 0.51 -16.96
C THR A 130 4.45 1.91 -17.45
N THR A 131 3.64 1.99 -18.50
CA THR A 131 3.02 3.23 -18.96
C THR A 131 1.51 3.07 -18.93
N GLU A 132 0.86 3.78 -18.00
CA GLU A 132 -0.58 3.81 -17.85
C GLU A 132 -1.20 4.79 -18.85
N THR A 133 -2.25 4.34 -19.56
CA THR A 133 -3.02 5.16 -20.50
C THR A 133 -4.30 5.73 -19.87
N ALA A 134 -4.67 5.21 -18.70
CA ALA A 134 -5.75 5.69 -17.84
C ALA A 134 -5.36 5.40 -16.38
N SER A 135 -6.03 6.03 -15.41
CA SER A 135 -5.73 5.81 -14.00
C SER A 135 -5.83 4.35 -13.61
N ALA A 136 -4.79 3.81 -12.97
CA ALA A 136 -4.87 2.56 -12.23
C ALA A 136 -5.71 2.80 -10.97
N SER A 137 -7.00 2.47 -11.04
CA SER A 137 -7.96 2.72 -9.97
C SER A 137 -8.27 1.45 -9.20
N LEU A 138 -7.93 1.40 -7.92
CA LEU A 138 -8.35 0.34 -7.01
C LEU A 138 -9.60 0.80 -6.25
N ASN A 139 -10.64 -0.03 -6.25
CA ASN A 139 -11.90 0.25 -5.56
C ASN A 139 -11.89 -0.33 -4.15
N ALA A 140 -12.76 0.21 -3.28
CA ALA A 140 -13.04 -0.36 -1.97
C ALA A 140 -13.28 -1.88 -2.00
N SER A 141 -12.72 -2.60 -1.04
CA SER A 141 -13.13 -3.98 -0.77
C SER A 141 -14.63 -4.01 -0.43
N GLY A 142 -15.36 -4.96 -1.01
CA GLY A 142 -16.83 -5.02 -0.95
C GLY A 142 -17.54 -4.18 -2.01
N SER A 143 -16.83 -3.40 -2.84
CA SER A 143 -17.42 -2.72 -4.00
C SER A 143 -17.39 -3.63 -5.23
N GLY A 144 -18.57 -3.94 -5.78
CA GLY A 144 -18.69 -4.89 -6.88
C GLY A 144 -18.17 -6.27 -6.48
N SER A 145 -17.15 -6.76 -7.20
CA SER A 145 -16.50 -8.05 -6.92
C SER A 145 -15.17 -7.92 -6.17
N ALA A 146 -14.71 -6.69 -5.88
CA ALA A 146 -13.49 -6.46 -5.12
C ALA A 146 -13.64 -7.06 -3.71
N SER A 147 -12.70 -7.90 -3.29
CA SER A 147 -12.77 -8.56 -1.98
C SER A 147 -11.36 -8.87 -1.46
N TYR A 148 -10.71 -7.87 -0.91
CA TYR A 148 -9.36 -8.00 -0.34
C TYR A 148 -9.31 -7.55 1.12
N THR A 149 -8.34 -8.06 1.86
CA THR A 149 -8.06 -7.68 3.26
C THR A 149 -7.02 -6.57 3.30
N ASN A 150 -6.00 -6.67 2.44
CA ASN A 150 -4.98 -5.66 2.21
C ASN A 150 -4.43 -5.82 0.79
N VAL A 151 -3.87 -4.73 0.26
CA VAL A 151 -3.12 -4.73 -1.00
C VAL A 151 -1.77 -4.07 -0.75
N THR A 152 -0.68 -4.74 -1.12
CA THR A 152 0.67 -4.16 -1.08
C THR A 152 1.22 -4.03 -2.49
N VAL A 153 1.61 -2.83 -2.90
CA VAL A 153 2.31 -2.57 -4.17
C VAL A 153 3.77 -2.25 -3.87
N ARG A 154 4.71 -2.98 -4.45
CA ARG A 154 6.15 -2.81 -4.16
C ARG A 154 7.04 -3.14 -5.36
N PRO A 155 8.14 -2.40 -5.62
CA PRO A 155 9.07 -2.77 -6.67
C PRO A 155 9.88 -4.02 -6.31
N VAL A 156 10.21 -4.79 -7.34
CA VAL A 156 11.24 -5.84 -7.26
C VAL A 156 12.46 -5.36 -8.01
N GLY A 157 13.59 -5.25 -7.33
CA GLY A 157 14.80 -4.61 -7.85
C GLY A 157 14.79 -3.08 -7.67
N THR A 158 15.58 -2.38 -8.47
CA THR A 158 15.82 -0.93 -8.33
C THR A 158 15.27 -0.13 -9.51
N GLY A 159 14.95 1.15 -9.28
CA GLY A 159 14.63 2.12 -10.32
C GLY A 159 13.38 1.82 -11.17
N ARG A 160 12.32 1.25 -10.57
CA ARG A 160 11.05 0.99 -11.25
C ARG A 160 10.25 2.26 -11.47
N ILE A 161 9.51 2.31 -12.57
CA ILE A 161 8.73 3.48 -12.97
C ILE A 161 7.32 3.05 -13.38
N ILE A 162 6.31 3.67 -12.77
CA ILE A 162 4.92 3.66 -13.22
C ILE A 162 4.59 5.08 -13.63
N GLU A 163 4.38 5.29 -14.93
CA GLU A 163 4.15 6.63 -15.46
C GLU A 163 3.01 6.69 -16.47
N GLY A 164 2.60 7.89 -16.85
CA GLY A 164 1.58 8.09 -17.87
C GLY A 164 1.35 9.58 -18.14
N THR A 165 0.63 9.90 -19.21
CA THR A 165 0.18 11.27 -19.49
C THR A 165 -1.33 11.32 -19.32
N ILE A 166 -1.78 11.47 -18.08
CA ILE A 166 -3.21 11.29 -17.71
C ILE A 166 -3.78 12.58 -17.15
N THR A 167 -4.93 13.02 -17.66
CA THR A 167 -5.77 14.03 -17.01
C THR A 167 -6.56 13.36 -15.89
N GLY A 168 -5.94 13.27 -14.72
CA GLY A 168 -6.34 12.42 -13.60
C GLY A 168 -5.11 12.04 -12.77
N ALA A 169 -5.15 10.87 -12.13
CA ALA A 169 -3.99 10.33 -11.39
C ALA A 169 -3.34 9.15 -12.13
N ILE A 170 -2.07 8.85 -11.83
CA ILE A 170 -1.48 7.55 -12.26
C ILE A 170 -2.11 6.43 -11.42
N ILE A 171 -2.03 6.59 -10.09
CA ILE A 171 -2.62 5.66 -9.13
C ILE A 171 -3.77 6.35 -8.40
N LYS A 172 -4.92 5.69 -8.36
CA LYS A 172 -6.13 6.19 -7.71
C LYS A 172 -6.68 5.15 -6.73
N LEU A 173 -6.91 5.55 -5.49
CA LEU A 173 -7.57 4.76 -4.46
C LEU A 173 -8.98 5.30 -4.26
N THR A 174 -9.97 4.56 -4.75
CA THR A 174 -11.38 4.97 -4.82
C THR A 174 -12.18 4.29 -3.71
N GLY A 175 -12.20 4.91 -2.54
CA GLY A 175 -12.72 4.32 -1.29
C GLY A 175 -11.91 3.11 -0.82
N ALA A 176 -10.72 2.87 -1.38
CA ALA A 176 -9.90 1.71 -1.06
C ALA A 176 -9.30 1.83 0.34
N ASP A 177 -9.35 0.73 1.07
CA ASP A 177 -8.83 0.64 2.44
C ASP A 177 -7.63 -0.32 2.54
N ASN A 178 -6.77 -0.14 3.54
CA ASN A 178 -5.66 -1.03 3.85
C ASN A 178 -4.69 -1.27 2.67
N VAL A 179 -4.46 -0.24 1.86
CA VAL A 179 -3.51 -0.29 0.74
C VAL A 179 -2.17 0.28 1.17
N THR A 180 -1.10 -0.46 0.93
CA THR A 180 0.29 0.03 1.08
C THR A 180 0.94 0.13 -0.29
N ILE A 181 1.41 1.32 -0.65
CA ILE A 181 2.26 1.54 -1.82
C ILE A 181 3.63 1.94 -1.30
N ASP A 182 4.60 1.05 -1.46
CA ASP A 182 5.94 1.17 -0.89
C ASP A 182 6.98 1.16 -2.00
N GLY A 183 7.82 2.20 -2.06
CA GLY A 183 8.93 2.25 -3.00
C GLY A 183 10.20 1.56 -2.52
N ASP A 184 10.26 1.10 -1.27
CA ASP A 184 11.40 0.33 -0.77
C ASP A 184 11.21 -1.16 -1.10
N PRO A 185 12.09 -1.82 -1.89
CA PRO A 185 11.89 -3.21 -2.30
C PRO A 185 11.82 -4.21 -1.13
N SER A 186 12.46 -3.88 0.00
CA SER A 186 12.50 -4.75 1.18
C SER A 186 11.26 -4.63 2.08
N GLY A 187 10.47 -3.56 1.93
CA GLY A 187 9.33 -3.24 2.79
C GLY A 187 9.69 -2.64 4.16
N ALA A 188 10.94 -2.78 4.60
CA ALA A 188 11.41 -2.42 5.93
C ALA A 188 12.41 -1.24 5.92
N GLY A 189 12.91 -0.85 4.74
CA GLY A 189 13.85 0.24 4.55
C GLY A 189 13.21 1.57 4.21
N SER A 190 14.03 2.45 3.63
CA SER A 190 13.65 3.80 3.20
C SER A 190 14.15 4.12 1.78
N ALA A 191 14.51 3.10 0.99
CA ALA A 191 14.92 3.29 -0.39
C ALA A 191 13.74 3.77 -1.24
N ARG A 192 14.01 4.57 -2.27
CA ARG A 192 12.99 5.12 -3.17
C ARG A 192 13.12 4.53 -4.56
N GLU A 193 12.85 3.24 -4.68
CA GLU A 193 13.06 2.47 -5.91
C GLU A 193 11.80 2.34 -6.78
N LEU A 194 10.70 2.99 -6.40
CA LEU A 194 9.50 3.12 -7.22
C LEU A 194 9.21 4.60 -7.50
N THR A 195 9.27 4.95 -8.78
CA THR A 195 8.84 6.25 -9.30
C THR A 195 7.39 6.19 -9.76
N VAL A 196 6.56 7.11 -9.27
CA VAL A 196 5.20 7.33 -9.78
C VAL A 196 5.14 8.72 -10.40
N ARG A 197 4.94 8.79 -11.72
CA ARG A 197 5.05 10.07 -12.45
C ARG A 197 3.90 10.31 -13.42
N ASN A 198 3.17 11.40 -13.20
CA ASN A 198 2.22 11.90 -14.19
C ASN A 198 2.89 12.97 -15.05
N ASN A 199 3.04 12.69 -16.35
CA ASN A 199 3.67 13.59 -17.32
C ASN A 199 2.73 14.67 -17.85
N SER A 200 1.44 14.62 -17.52
CA SER A 200 0.48 15.61 -17.98
C SER A 200 0.83 17.00 -17.46
N THR A 201 0.92 17.95 -18.39
CA THR A 201 1.09 19.38 -18.10
C THR A 201 -0.25 20.09 -17.86
N ALA A 202 -1.37 19.39 -18.04
CA ALA A 202 -2.72 19.91 -17.78
C ALA A 202 -2.95 20.14 -16.28
N ALA A 203 -3.94 20.99 -15.97
CA ALA A 203 -4.45 21.13 -14.61
C ALA A 203 -5.28 19.89 -14.19
N ALA A 204 -5.59 19.80 -12.90
CA ALA A 204 -6.39 18.71 -12.32
C ALA A 204 -5.74 17.33 -12.47
N THR A 205 -4.42 17.25 -12.28
CA THR A 205 -3.65 16.00 -12.38
C THR A 205 -2.88 15.70 -11.12
N ALA A 206 -2.70 14.40 -10.82
CA ALA A 206 -1.90 13.94 -9.70
C ALA A 206 -1.00 12.77 -10.10
N ALA A 207 0.01 12.47 -9.30
CA ALA A 207 0.66 11.16 -9.37
C ALA A 207 -0.18 10.12 -8.60
N VAL A 208 -0.54 10.45 -7.35
CA VAL A 208 -1.37 9.59 -6.48
C VAL A 208 -2.60 10.36 -5.99
N TRP A 209 -3.77 9.74 -6.09
CA TRP A 209 -5.04 10.31 -5.63
C TRP A 209 -5.79 9.34 -4.71
N LEU A 210 -6.04 9.76 -3.48
CA LEU A 210 -6.93 9.09 -2.53
C LEU A 210 -8.27 9.83 -2.51
N THR A 211 -9.36 9.08 -2.61
CA THR A 211 -10.69 9.70 -2.67
C THR A 211 -11.74 8.82 -2.04
N SER A 212 -12.70 9.45 -1.38
CA SER A 212 -13.90 8.80 -0.89
C SER A 212 -14.89 8.54 -2.03
N THR A 213 -15.81 7.62 -1.82
CA THR A 213 -17.01 7.45 -2.68
C THR A 213 -18.28 8.02 -2.05
N GLY A 214 -18.16 8.62 -0.86
CA GLY A 214 -19.25 9.23 -0.10
C GLY A 214 -19.09 8.98 1.40
N VAL A 215 -20.04 9.49 2.19
CA VAL A 215 -20.04 9.31 3.65
C VAL A 215 -20.06 7.82 4.00
N GLY A 216 -19.14 7.40 4.87
CA GLY A 216 -18.92 6.02 5.30
C GLY A 216 -18.11 5.17 4.31
N ALA A 217 -17.59 5.75 3.23
CA ALA A 217 -16.88 5.03 2.17
C ALA A 217 -15.61 5.78 1.71
N GLY A 218 -14.90 6.35 2.67
CA GLY A 218 -13.64 7.04 2.46
C GLY A 218 -12.46 6.08 2.31
N ALA A 219 -11.47 6.46 1.50
CA ALA A 219 -10.21 5.70 1.41
C ALA A 219 -9.46 5.82 2.74
N THR A 220 -9.36 4.72 3.49
CA THR A 220 -8.95 4.70 4.90
C THR A 220 -7.81 3.73 5.18
N ASN A 221 -6.95 4.04 6.16
CA ASN A 221 -5.82 3.21 6.57
C ASN A 221 -4.82 2.89 5.43
N ASN A 222 -4.65 3.81 4.48
CA ASN A 222 -3.70 3.64 3.39
C ASN A 222 -2.33 4.22 3.74
N THR A 223 -1.27 3.60 3.23
CA THR A 223 0.11 4.08 3.40
C THR A 223 0.75 4.27 2.04
N ILE A 224 1.12 5.51 1.72
CA ILE A 224 1.94 5.86 0.56
C ILE A 224 3.31 6.24 1.07
N LYS A 225 4.30 5.36 0.85
CA LYS A 225 5.62 5.56 1.42
C LYS A 225 6.78 5.27 0.49
N ASN A 226 7.89 5.94 0.78
CA ASN A 226 9.17 5.72 0.12
C ASN A 226 9.12 5.85 -1.41
N LEU A 227 8.21 6.66 -1.97
CA LEU A 227 8.12 6.84 -3.42
C LEU A 227 8.99 8.00 -3.91
N GLU A 228 9.43 7.90 -5.17
CA GLU A 228 9.85 9.05 -5.97
C GLU A 228 8.63 9.55 -6.77
N ILE A 229 8.20 10.79 -6.55
CA ILE A 229 6.96 11.32 -7.13
C ILE A 229 7.24 12.57 -7.94
N ALA A 230 6.69 12.61 -9.15
CA ALA A 230 6.72 13.81 -9.98
C ALA A 230 5.39 14.05 -10.69
N ALA A 231 5.01 15.33 -10.82
CA ALA A 231 3.95 15.75 -11.72
C ALA A 231 4.53 16.40 -13.00
N GLY A 232 3.66 16.73 -13.96
CA GLY A 232 4.10 17.06 -15.32
C GLY A 232 4.35 18.54 -15.56
N ALA A 233 3.57 19.42 -14.90
CA ALA A 233 3.62 20.86 -15.15
C ALA A 233 4.86 21.51 -14.50
N THR A 234 5.71 22.11 -15.35
CA THR A 234 6.86 22.92 -14.96
C THR A 234 6.42 24.22 -14.27
N GLN A 235 6.68 24.32 -12.96
CA GLN A 235 6.05 25.33 -12.11
C GLN A 235 6.75 26.70 -12.05
N ASN A 236 7.91 26.87 -12.69
CA ASN A 236 8.54 28.18 -12.88
C ASN A 236 7.99 28.93 -14.10
N THR A 237 7.26 28.25 -15.00
CA THR A 237 6.67 28.85 -16.21
C THR A 237 5.16 28.66 -16.31
N THR A 238 4.54 27.87 -15.43
CA THR A 238 3.10 27.59 -15.42
C THR A 238 2.52 27.64 -14.02
N ALA A 239 1.18 27.77 -13.92
CA ALA A 239 0.45 27.78 -12.65
C ALA A 239 -0.65 26.70 -12.59
N ASN A 240 -0.63 25.74 -13.50
CA ASN A 240 -1.61 24.65 -13.54
C ASN A 240 -1.58 23.86 -12.23
N ALA A 241 -2.76 23.60 -11.66
CA ALA A 241 -2.90 22.82 -10.44
C ALA A 241 -2.59 21.36 -10.69
N THR A 242 -1.37 20.95 -10.34
CA THR A 242 -0.91 19.56 -10.34
C THR A 242 -0.46 19.16 -8.94
N PHE A 243 -0.66 17.89 -8.60
CA PHE A 243 -0.46 17.38 -7.24
C PHE A 243 0.53 16.22 -7.24
N GLY A 244 1.44 16.17 -6.27
CA GLY A 244 2.17 14.93 -6.01
C GLY A 244 1.21 13.87 -5.46
N ILE A 245 0.69 14.14 -4.27
CA ILE A 245 -0.34 13.35 -3.61
C ILE A 245 -1.52 14.27 -3.29
N ILE A 246 -2.74 13.83 -3.61
CA ILE A 246 -3.97 14.50 -3.19
C ILE A 246 -4.93 13.51 -2.54
N LEU A 247 -5.45 13.86 -1.36
CA LEU A 247 -6.56 13.20 -0.67
C LEU A 247 -7.74 14.18 -0.67
N ALA A 248 -8.69 13.96 -1.58
CA ALA A 248 -9.79 14.89 -1.85
C ALA A 248 -10.89 14.28 -2.72
N SER A 249 -11.96 15.06 -2.92
CA SER A 249 -12.85 15.04 -4.08
C SER A 249 -14.05 14.08 -4.14
N ASN A 250 -14.32 13.22 -3.17
CA ASN A 250 -15.49 12.30 -3.20
C ASN A 250 -15.70 11.63 -4.58
N ASN A 251 -14.61 11.19 -5.20
CA ASN A 251 -14.56 10.53 -6.51
C ASN A 251 -15.10 11.35 -7.70
N THR A 252 -15.19 12.69 -7.60
CA THR A 252 -15.70 13.55 -8.69
C THR A 252 -14.59 14.02 -9.63
N ALA A 253 -13.72 14.92 -9.18
CA ALA A 253 -12.60 15.45 -9.96
C ALA A 253 -11.48 15.98 -9.06
N ILE A 254 -10.23 15.87 -9.49
CA ILE A 254 -9.10 16.53 -8.82
C ILE A 254 -9.28 18.04 -8.93
N SER A 255 -9.28 18.74 -7.81
CA SER A 255 -9.41 20.20 -7.76
C SER A 255 -8.78 20.76 -6.48
N THR A 256 -8.47 22.06 -6.47
CA THR A 256 -8.05 22.78 -5.27
C THR A 256 -9.22 23.11 -4.35
N THR A 257 -10.47 22.90 -4.79
CA THR A 257 -11.69 23.26 -4.03
C THR A 257 -12.57 22.08 -3.65
N SER A 258 -12.32 20.90 -4.19
CA SER A 258 -13.04 19.67 -3.86
C SER A 258 -12.55 18.99 -2.58
N ASN A 259 -13.48 18.49 -1.75
CA ASN A 259 -13.20 17.89 -0.45
C ASN A 259 -13.58 16.39 -0.47
N SER A 260 -13.08 15.63 0.49
CA SER A 260 -13.40 14.22 0.69
C SER A 260 -14.01 13.98 2.08
N ASP A 261 -14.94 13.04 2.17
CA ASP A 261 -15.50 12.54 3.44
C ASP A 261 -14.77 11.27 3.90
N ASP A 262 -14.62 11.09 5.22
CA ASP A 262 -14.16 9.85 5.87
C ASP A 262 -12.82 9.27 5.39
N CYS A 263 -11.93 10.08 4.82
CA CYS A 263 -10.62 9.61 4.40
C CYS A 263 -9.63 9.59 5.57
N ASP A 264 -9.75 8.57 6.42
CA ASP A 264 -9.11 8.53 7.73
C ASP A 264 -7.82 7.71 7.77
N ASN A 265 -6.96 8.01 8.75
CA ASN A 265 -5.75 7.26 9.11
C ASN A 265 -4.81 6.99 7.93
N ASN A 266 -4.79 7.90 6.95
CA ASN A 266 -3.91 7.80 5.80
C ASN A 266 -2.52 8.33 6.14
N SER A 267 -1.49 7.65 5.67
CA SER A 267 -0.10 7.94 5.97
C SER A 267 0.71 8.23 4.71
N PHE A 268 1.37 9.37 4.67
CA PHE A 268 2.29 9.79 3.62
C PHE A 268 3.70 9.91 4.21
N ILE A 269 4.54 8.90 3.95
CA ILE A 269 5.78 8.70 4.71
C ILE A 269 7.00 8.66 3.79
N GLY A 270 8.02 9.47 4.06
CA GLY A 270 9.32 9.26 3.41
C GLY A 270 9.34 9.47 1.90
N ASN A 271 8.32 10.06 1.28
CA ASN A 271 8.26 10.27 -0.17
C ASN A 271 9.15 11.44 -0.60
N ARG A 272 9.68 11.39 -1.83
CA ARG A 272 10.25 12.55 -2.51
C ARG A 272 9.23 13.08 -3.51
N ILE A 273 8.96 14.38 -3.51
CA ILE A 273 8.00 14.99 -4.44
C ILE A 273 8.63 16.21 -5.11
N ILE A 274 8.61 16.22 -6.45
CA ILE A 274 9.09 17.33 -7.28
C ILE A 274 8.09 17.68 -8.39
N ARG A 275 8.30 18.84 -9.02
CA ARG A 275 7.59 19.30 -10.23
C ARG A 275 6.06 19.29 -10.10
N ALA A 276 5.56 19.69 -8.95
CA ALA A 276 4.13 19.76 -8.66
C ALA A 276 3.73 21.17 -8.21
N ARG A 277 2.51 21.60 -8.54
CA ARG A 277 1.97 22.85 -7.96
C ARG A 277 1.81 22.71 -6.45
N TYR A 278 1.31 21.56 -6.02
CA TYR A 278 1.15 21.18 -4.63
C TYR A 278 1.86 19.85 -4.38
N GLY A 279 2.66 19.76 -3.31
CA GLY A 279 3.34 18.52 -2.95
C GLY A 279 2.36 17.47 -2.42
N ILE A 280 1.89 17.65 -1.19
CA ILE A 280 0.89 16.80 -0.52
C ILE A 280 -0.30 17.66 -0.15
N VAL A 281 -1.50 17.19 -0.48
CA VAL A 281 -2.76 17.87 -0.17
C VAL A 281 -3.73 16.92 0.53
N THR A 282 -4.25 17.33 1.69
CA THR A 282 -5.37 16.68 2.36
C THR A 282 -6.52 17.67 2.50
N ARG A 283 -7.72 17.25 2.08
CA ARG A 283 -8.92 18.10 2.13
C ARG A 283 -10.13 17.27 2.57
N GLY A 284 -10.37 17.24 3.87
CA GLY A 284 -11.60 16.72 4.46
C GLY A 284 -12.80 17.65 4.20
N THR A 285 -14.00 17.26 4.64
CA THR A 285 -15.14 18.18 4.75
C THR A 285 -15.25 18.70 6.19
N THR A 286 -15.82 19.90 6.37
CA THR A 286 -15.97 20.49 7.72
C THR A 286 -16.99 19.75 8.60
N THR A 287 -17.89 18.99 7.98
CA THR A 287 -18.86 18.13 8.66
C THR A 287 -18.32 16.73 8.89
N ASN A 288 -17.30 16.33 8.12
CA ASN A 288 -16.66 15.03 8.21
C ASN A 288 -15.16 15.15 7.90
N PRO A 289 -14.37 15.64 8.86
CA PRO A 289 -12.96 15.90 8.64
C PRO A 289 -12.19 14.61 8.47
N SER A 290 -11.10 14.64 7.69
CA SER A 290 -10.16 13.52 7.63
C SER A 290 -9.46 13.34 8.97
N LEU A 291 -9.58 12.17 9.57
CA LEU A 291 -9.06 11.88 10.91
C LEU A 291 -7.68 11.25 10.83
N GLY A 292 -6.78 11.64 11.74
CA GLY A 292 -5.55 10.88 12.00
C GLY A 292 -4.54 10.82 10.84
N THR A 293 -4.61 11.73 9.86
CA THR A 293 -3.64 11.78 8.76
C THR A 293 -2.21 11.97 9.27
N VAL A 294 -1.27 11.16 8.79
CA VAL A 294 0.16 11.28 9.12
C VAL A 294 0.96 11.70 7.90
N VAL A 295 1.68 12.81 7.99
CA VAL A 295 2.60 13.30 6.96
C VAL A 295 3.99 13.42 7.56
N THR A 296 4.87 12.45 7.31
CA THR A 296 6.19 12.43 7.96
C THR A 296 7.36 12.01 7.10
N GLY A 297 8.55 12.57 7.36
CA GLY A 297 9.79 12.15 6.69
C GLY A 297 9.86 12.53 5.20
N ASN A 298 8.90 13.28 4.66
CA ASN A 298 8.85 13.57 3.23
C ASN A 298 9.88 14.64 2.84
N LEU A 299 10.45 14.49 1.65
CA LEU A 299 11.28 15.49 0.99
C LEU A 299 10.49 16.14 -0.14
N ILE A 300 9.99 17.35 0.09
CA ILE A 300 9.12 18.07 -0.83
C ILE A 300 9.91 19.24 -1.44
N GLY A 301 10.16 19.13 -2.74
CA GLY A 301 10.89 20.09 -3.54
C GLY A 301 12.33 19.69 -3.88
N PRO A 302 12.88 20.27 -4.96
CA PRO A 302 14.23 20.02 -5.48
C PRO A 302 15.30 20.67 -4.59
N THR A 303 16.57 20.60 -4.96
CA THR A 303 17.68 21.25 -4.24
C THR A 303 18.02 22.65 -4.74
N SER A 304 17.28 23.16 -5.74
CA SER A 304 17.39 24.51 -6.29
C SER A 304 16.08 24.90 -6.99
N PHE A 305 15.80 26.20 -7.12
CA PHE A 305 14.68 26.66 -7.95
C PHE A 305 14.92 26.28 -9.42
N GLY A 306 13.84 26.05 -10.17
CA GLY A 306 13.93 25.59 -11.55
C GLY A 306 12.70 24.79 -11.99
N ALA A 307 12.88 23.94 -12.99
CA ALA A 307 11.78 23.21 -13.62
C ALA A 307 11.05 22.23 -12.67
N ASP A 308 11.79 21.69 -11.70
CA ASP A 308 11.30 20.69 -10.75
C ASP A 308 10.79 21.29 -9.42
N GLN A 309 10.71 22.62 -9.32
CA GLN A 309 10.27 23.28 -8.09
C GLN A 309 8.82 22.98 -7.72
N ILE A 310 8.48 23.21 -6.45
CA ILE A 310 7.08 23.21 -6.03
C ILE A 310 6.48 24.57 -6.34
N GLY A 311 5.34 24.59 -7.02
CA GLY A 311 4.80 25.84 -7.57
C GLY A 311 4.08 26.74 -6.57
N LYS A 312 3.35 26.17 -5.60
CA LYS A 312 2.53 26.93 -4.64
C LYS A 312 2.70 26.48 -3.20
N VAL A 313 2.40 25.21 -2.91
CA VAL A 313 2.37 24.71 -1.52
C VAL A 313 3.11 23.39 -1.40
N GLY A 314 3.98 23.26 -0.40
CA GLY A 314 4.63 21.97 -0.10
C GLY A 314 3.63 20.96 0.47
N ILE A 315 3.10 21.26 1.66
CA ILE A 315 2.08 20.47 2.34
C ILE A 315 0.88 21.39 2.61
N PHE A 316 -0.31 20.99 2.17
CA PHE A 316 -1.55 21.68 2.48
C PHE A 316 -2.53 20.74 3.17
N MET A 317 -3.06 21.16 4.32
CA MET A 317 -4.04 20.39 5.07
C MET A 317 -5.26 21.24 5.39
N GLN A 318 -6.43 20.73 5.07
CA GLN A 318 -7.70 21.42 5.25
C GLN A 318 -8.74 20.45 5.79
N ALA A 319 -9.41 20.86 6.87
CA ALA A 319 -10.47 20.07 7.48
C ALA A 319 -10.00 18.65 7.83
N ASP A 320 -8.76 18.52 8.28
CA ASP A 320 -8.28 17.36 9.02
C ASP A 320 -8.50 17.56 10.54
N ASN A 321 -8.55 16.45 11.27
CA ASN A 321 -8.58 16.44 12.73
C ASN A 321 -7.62 15.37 13.29
N GLY A 322 -6.74 15.77 14.21
CA GLY A 322 -5.75 14.85 14.79
C GLY A 322 -4.59 14.53 13.86
N ALA A 323 -4.36 15.34 12.83
CA ALA A 323 -3.30 15.14 11.87
C ALA A 323 -1.90 15.39 12.47
N THR A 324 -0.90 14.61 12.05
CA THR A 324 0.50 14.78 12.43
C THR A 324 1.34 15.16 11.23
N VAL A 325 2.05 16.29 11.30
CA VAL A 325 3.03 16.74 10.31
C VAL A 325 4.39 16.83 10.98
N SER A 326 5.30 15.91 10.69
CA SER A 326 6.59 15.84 11.40
C SER A 326 7.76 15.44 10.51
N ARG A 327 8.97 15.93 10.77
CA ARG A 327 10.19 15.48 10.06
C ARG A 327 10.15 15.63 8.53
N ASN A 328 9.36 16.59 8.03
CA ASN A 328 9.31 16.87 6.59
C ASN A 328 10.33 17.96 6.25
N ILE A 329 11.06 17.76 5.15
CA ILE A 329 11.86 18.81 4.53
C ILE A 329 11.02 19.39 3.40
N VAL A 330 10.68 20.67 3.51
CA VAL A 330 9.99 21.43 2.46
C VAL A 330 10.89 22.54 1.99
N GLN A 331 11.24 22.53 0.71
CA GLN A 331 12.24 23.42 0.14
C GLN A 331 11.88 23.87 -1.28
N PHE A 332 12.41 25.02 -1.70
CA PHE A 332 12.24 25.58 -3.05
C PHE A 332 10.78 25.62 -3.54
N VAL A 333 9.91 26.15 -2.68
CA VAL A 333 8.50 26.40 -2.97
C VAL A 333 8.31 27.82 -3.49
N GLY A 334 7.58 27.95 -4.59
CA GLY A 334 7.04 29.22 -5.07
C GLY A 334 7.91 30.03 -6.02
N GLY A 335 9.15 29.61 -6.27
CA GLY A 335 10.10 30.28 -7.17
C GLY A 335 10.93 31.37 -6.51
N GLU A 336 11.85 31.96 -7.28
CA GLU A 336 12.71 33.04 -6.80
C GLU A 336 11.91 34.32 -6.56
N PHE A 337 12.14 34.97 -5.41
CA PHE A 337 11.47 36.22 -5.03
C PHE A 337 11.52 37.29 -6.13
N GLY A 338 12.66 37.45 -6.83
CA GLY A 338 12.84 38.45 -7.88
C GLY A 338 12.03 38.24 -9.17
N THR A 339 11.40 37.07 -9.34
CA THR A 339 10.68 36.67 -10.56
C THR A 339 9.23 36.28 -10.30
N THR A 340 8.78 36.31 -9.04
CA THR A 340 7.42 35.93 -8.68
C THR A 340 6.48 37.13 -8.77
N THR A 341 5.45 37.01 -9.60
CA THR A 341 4.37 38.00 -9.68
C THR A 341 3.60 38.05 -8.37
N ALA A 342 3.34 39.25 -7.84
CA ALA A 342 2.53 39.44 -6.65
C ALA A 342 1.11 38.85 -6.81
N GLY A 343 0.53 38.34 -5.71
CA GLY A 343 -0.89 37.93 -5.67
C GLY A 343 -1.16 36.42 -5.65
N ALA A 344 -0.14 35.57 -5.51
CA ALA A 344 -0.36 34.14 -5.32
C ALA A 344 0.53 33.62 -4.19
N ASP A 345 -0.07 33.39 -3.02
CA ASP A 345 0.63 32.93 -1.83
C ASP A 345 1.43 31.66 -2.08
N ARG A 346 2.60 31.58 -1.43
CA ARG A 346 3.55 30.48 -1.52
C ARG A 346 3.92 30.05 -0.11
N VAL A 347 3.61 28.81 0.25
CA VAL A 347 3.71 28.37 1.63
C VAL A 347 4.37 27.00 1.67
N GLY A 348 5.33 26.81 2.58
CA GLY A 348 5.92 25.48 2.80
C GLY A 348 4.86 24.51 3.33
N ILE A 349 4.28 24.84 4.49
CA ILE A 349 3.23 24.07 5.15
C ILE A 349 2.05 25.01 5.45
N GLY A 350 0.88 24.75 4.87
CA GLY A 350 -0.35 25.50 5.10
C GLY A 350 -1.41 24.63 5.75
N ILE A 351 -2.03 25.12 6.83
CA ILE A 351 -3.13 24.45 7.53
C ILE A 351 -4.33 25.41 7.58
N GLY A 352 -5.52 24.90 7.30
CA GLY A 352 -6.77 25.67 7.31
C GLY A 352 -7.29 25.97 5.90
N SER A 353 -7.94 27.10 5.70
CA SER A 353 -8.50 27.46 4.38
C SER A 353 -7.41 27.84 3.37
N GLU A 354 -7.59 27.47 2.11
CA GLU A 354 -6.62 27.77 1.03
C GLU A 354 -6.57 29.25 0.62
N SER A 355 -7.56 30.05 1.05
CA SER A 355 -7.58 31.50 0.85
C SER A 355 -6.92 32.20 2.04
N TRP A 356 -5.67 32.62 1.87
CA TRP A 356 -4.90 33.33 2.89
C TRP A 356 -5.01 34.84 2.68
N SER A 357 -6.15 35.40 3.08
CA SER A 357 -6.39 36.84 2.99
C SER A 357 -5.64 37.61 4.08
N SER A 358 -5.03 38.74 3.71
CA SER A 358 -4.45 39.70 4.66
C SER A 358 -5.49 40.65 5.27
N SER A 359 -6.74 40.65 4.77
CA SER A 359 -7.80 41.57 5.19
C SER A 359 -8.81 40.95 6.15
N ALA A 360 -8.99 39.63 6.13
CA ALA A 360 -9.89 38.91 7.04
C ALA A 360 -9.52 37.43 7.17
N PRO A 361 -9.60 36.83 8.37
CA PRO A 361 -9.39 35.39 8.54
C PRO A 361 -10.55 34.59 7.94
N GLY A 362 -10.24 33.44 7.33
CA GLY A 362 -11.22 32.40 7.02
C GLY A 362 -11.58 31.59 8.28
N THR A 363 -12.80 31.05 8.34
CA THR A 363 -13.20 30.08 9.38
C THR A 363 -13.47 28.73 8.74
N LEU A 364 -12.89 27.67 9.30
CA LEU A 364 -13.05 26.30 8.84
C LEU A 364 -12.98 25.35 10.04
N THR A 365 -13.90 24.38 10.12
CA THR A 365 -13.83 23.31 11.12
C THR A 365 -12.65 22.39 10.82
N SER A 366 -11.67 22.38 11.73
CA SER A 366 -10.49 21.53 11.71
C SER A 366 -9.84 21.56 13.09
N GLY A 367 -9.02 20.57 13.48
CA GLY A 367 -8.51 20.55 14.85
C GLY A 367 -7.35 19.62 15.14
N ASN A 368 -6.75 19.78 16.33
CA ASN A 368 -5.78 18.84 16.91
C ASN A 368 -4.56 18.50 16.02
N TYR A 369 -4.09 19.46 15.22
CA TYR A 369 -2.88 19.30 14.43
C TYR A 369 -1.64 19.25 15.33
N THR A 370 -0.79 18.26 15.11
CA THR A 370 0.55 18.19 15.71
C THR A 370 1.58 18.47 14.64
N VAL A 371 2.23 19.64 14.69
CA VAL A 371 3.30 20.02 13.77
C VAL A 371 4.62 20.06 14.51
N THR A 372 5.55 19.18 14.14
CA THR A 372 6.88 19.07 14.78
C THR A 372 7.98 19.00 13.74
N ARG A 373 9.22 19.30 14.18
CA ARG A 373 10.38 19.31 13.31
C ARG A 373 10.86 17.92 12.94
#